data_AF-C6Q2A5-F1
#
_entry.id   AF-C6Q2A5-F1
#
_cell.length_a   1.000
_cell.length_b   1.000
_cell.length_c   1.000
_cell.angle_alpha   90.00
_cell.angle_beta   90.00
_cell.angle_gamma   90.00
#
_symmetry.space_group_name_H-M   'P 1'
#
loop_
_entity.id
_entity.type
_entity.pdbx_description
1 polymer ?
#
loop_
_entity_poly.entity_id
_entity_poly.type
_entity_poly.pdbx_seq_one_letter_code
_entity_poly.pdbx_strand_id
1 'polypeptide(L)'
;MANNLGYRNMDFYAIDIKDYVPKNKINIVMSLHACDTATDMALATGIKLNSDAIIAVPCCQKELLGQYKYEPFKNILKYGVLKSRMADILTDGMRALMLEAKGYDVSVVEYISPLETPKNIMIRALKTKEEDEDLMSEYFNLMSSLNVYPALYGFLNEW
;
A
#
# COMPACT_ATOMS: atom_id res chain seq x y z
N MET A 1 21.51 -19.31 -1.75
CA MET A 1 20.25 -19.75 -1.12
C MET A 1 19.37 -20.54 -2.09
N ALA A 2 18.99 -19.99 -3.25
CA ALA A 2 18.21 -20.72 -4.28
C ALA A 2 18.87 -22.03 -4.73
N ASN A 3 20.16 -22.00 -5.11
CA ASN A 3 20.90 -23.20 -5.52
C ASN A 3 20.97 -24.27 -4.41
N ASN A 4 21.08 -23.85 -3.16
CA ASN A 4 21.10 -24.76 -2.01
C ASN A 4 19.76 -25.47 -1.80
N LEU A 5 18.65 -24.85 -2.26
CA LEU A 5 17.30 -25.39 -2.21
C LEU A 5 16.87 -26.06 -3.54
N GLY A 6 17.76 -26.09 -4.55
CA GLY A 6 17.48 -26.70 -5.86
C GLY A 6 16.55 -25.87 -6.76
N TYR A 7 16.26 -24.61 -6.44
CA TYR A 7 15.44 -23.75 -7.30
C TYR A 7 16.23 -23.24 -8.50
N ARG A 8 15.65 -23.34 -9.71
CA ARG A 8 16.29 -22.96 -10.99
C ARG A 8 15.74 -21.67 -11.60
N ASN A 9 14.62 -21.18 -11.08
CA ASN A 9 13.86 -20.04 -11.58
C ASN A 9 13.57 -19.02 -10.48
N MET A 10 14.43 -18.95 -9.47
CA MET A 10 14.26 -18.11 -8.31
C MET A 10 15.60 -17.56 -7.86
N ASP A 11 15.63 -16.27 -7.60
CA ASP A 11 16.76 -15.58 -7.00
C ASP A 11 16.33 -14.97 -5.67
N PHE A 12 17.23 -15.01 -4.69
CA PHE A 12 17.02 -14.36 -3.40
C PHE A 12 18.01 -13.22 -3.25
N TYR A 13 17.51 -12.03 -2.95
CA TYR A 13 18.29 -10.83 -2.74
C TYR A 13 18.13 -10.38 -1.28
N ALA A 14 19.24 -10.30 -0.55
CA ALA A 14 19.28 -9.80 0.83
C ALA A 14 19.72 -8.33 0.80
N ILE A 15 18.81 -7.46 0.38
CA ILE A 15 19.01 -6.01 0.20
C ILE A 15 17.78 -5.25 0.69
N ASP A 16 17.89 -3.94 0.90
CA ASP A 16 16.71 -3.09 0.99
C ASP A 16 16.04 -3.06 -0.40
N ILE A 17 14.71 -3.18 -0.43
CA ILE A 17 13.94 -3.17 -1.68
C ILE A 17 14.12 -1.86 -2.46
N LYS A 18 14.47 -0.77 -1.75
CA LYS A 18 14.85 0.53 -2.33
C LYS A 18 16.03 0.46 -3.28
N ASP A 19 16.98 -0.40 -2.95
CA ASP A 19 18.24 -0.54 -3.68
C ASP A 19 18.14 -1.61 -4.77
N TYR A 20 16.97 -2.24 -4.93
CA TYR A 20 16.77 -3.28 -5.93
C TYR A 20 16.67 -2.70 -7.33
N VAL A 21 17.69 -2.96 -8.14
CA VAL A 21 17.70 -2.65 -9.57
C VAL A 21 17.49 -3.93 -10.37
N PRO A 22 16.31 -4.15 -10.97
CA PRO A 22 16.04 -5.37 -11.71
C PRO A 22 16.79 -5.37 -13.05
N LYS A 23 17.25 -6.55 -13.46
CA LYS A 23 17.90 -6.73 -14.77
C LYS A 23 16.91 -6.73 -15.94
N ASN A 24 15.65 -7.08 -15.67
CA ASN A 24 14.58 -7.22 -16.64
C ASN A 24 13.33 -6.47 -16.13
N LYS A 25 12.38 -6.19 -17.02
CA LYS A 25 11.07 -5.66 -16.62
C LYS A 25 10.42 -6.57 -15.58
N ILE A 26 9.95 -6.00 -14.47
CA ILE A 26 9.17 -6.70 -13.47
C ILE A 26 7.69 -6.53 -13.81
N ASN A 27 7.04 -7.60 -14.29
CA ASN A 27 5.63 -7.55 -14.65
C ASN A 27 4.71 -7.49 -13.43
N ILE A 28 5.09 -8.16 -12.33
CA ILE A 28 4.25 -8.28 -11.14
C ILE A 28 5.11 -8.02 -9.90
N VAL A 29 4.63 -7.12 -9.04
CA VAL A 29 5.13 -6.96 -7.67
C VAL A 29 4.08 -7.49 -6.71
N MET A 30 4.49 -8.34 -5.76
CA MET A 30 3.57 -8.96 -4.82
C MET A 30 4.12 -8.92 -3.40
N SER A 31 3.26 -8.55 -2.46
CA SER A 31 3.52 -8.53 -1.03
C SER A 31 2.36 -9.19 -0.28
N LEU A 32 2.58 -10.42 0.23
CA LEU A 32 1.52 -11.24 0.84
C LEU A 32 1.41 -11.10 2.36
N HIS A 33 2.50 -10.72 3.04
CA HIS A 33 2.49 -10.50 4.48
C HIS A 33 3.51 -9.44 4.86
N ALA A 34 3.22 -8.21 4.45
CA ALA A 34 4.00 -7.05 4.87
C ALA A 34 3.25 -6.30 5.98
N CYS A 35 4.00 -5.93 7.02
CA CYS A 35 3.49 -5.19 8.15
C CYS A 35 3.88 -3.72 8.02
N ASP A 36 2.96 -2.86 8.46
CA ASP A 36 3.08 -1.42 8.54
C ASP A 36 3.56 -0.81 7.22
N THR A 37 4.61 -0.01 7.23
CA THR A 37 5.13 0.66 6.04
C THR A 37 5.78 -0.28 5.02
N ALA A 38 6.01 -1.55 5.35
CA ALA A 38 6.57 -2.50 4.39
C ALA A 38 5.62 -2.76 3.20
N THR A 39 4.30 -2.66 3.43
CA THR A 39 3.33 -2.69 2.33
C THR A 39 3.53 -1.49 1.41
N ASP A 40 3.69 -0.29 1.98
CA ASP A 40 3.90 0.94 1.21
C ASP A 40 5.21 0.90 0.42
N MET A 41 6.26 0.29 0.97
CA MET A 41 7.52 0.06 0.24
C MET A 41 7.32 -0.83 -0.99
N ALA A 42 6.53 -1.91 -0.86
CA ALA A 42 6.23 -2.80 -1.97
C ALA A 42 5.36 -2.11 -3.04
N LEU A 43 4.36 -1.34 -2.62
CA LEU A 43 3.52 -0.54 -3.53
C LEU A 43 4.36 0.50 -4.29
N ALA A 44 5.19 1.28 -3.57
CA ALA A 44 6.08 2.26 -4.17
C ALA A 44 7.04 1.62 -5.17
N THR A 45 7.61 0.46 -4.82
CA THR A 45 8.48 -0.30 -5.72
C THR A 45 7.74 -0.70 -6.99
N GLY A 46 6.52 -1.23 -6.88
CA GLY A 46 5.70 -1.60 -8.05
C GLY A 46 5.39 -0.42 -8.96
N ILE A 47 5.05 0.74 -8.37
CA ILE A 47 4.79 1.98 -9.11
C ILE A 47 6.07 2.45 -9.82
N LYS A 48 7.19 2.55 -9.10
CA LYS A 48 8.49 3.02 -9.62
C LYS A 48 9.04 2.13 -10.73
N LEU A 49 8.85 0.82 -10.62
CA LEU A 49 9.24 -0.14 -11.65
C LEU A 49 8.26 -0.20 -12.83
N ASN A 50 7.17 0.58 -12.77
CA ASN A 50 6.06 0.57 -13.74
C ASN A 50 5.59 -0.87 -14.03
N SER A 51 5.38 -1.65 -12.97
CA SER A 51 4.93 -3.03 -13.07
C SER A 51 3.49 -3.09 -13.59
N ASP A 52 3.21 -4.11 -14.40
CA ASP A 52 1.89 -4.31 -15.02
C ASP A 52 0.82 -4.66 -13.97
N ALA A 53 1.21 -5.31 -12.88
CA ALA A 53 0.34 -5.61 -11.75
C ALA A 53 1.05 -5.45 -10.40
N ILE A 54 0.28 -5.03 -9.39
CA ILE A 54 0.70 -4.98 -8.00
C ILE A 54 -0.35 -5.70 -7.14
N ILE A 55 0.10 -6.62 -6.29
CA ILE A 55 -0.77 -7.33 -5.34
C ILE A 55 -0.23 -7.12 -3.93
N ALA A 56 -1.04 -6.55 -3.05
CA ALA A 56 -0.66 -6.32 -1.67
C ALA A 56 -1.74 -6.84 -0.72
N VAL A 57 -1.32 -7.67 0.24
CA VAL A 57 -2.12 -8.09 1.38
C VAL A 57 -1.58 -7.35 2.60
N PRO A 58 -2.17 -6.23 2.98
CA PRO A 58 -1.72 -5.49 4.14
C PRO A 58 -2.14 -6.22 5.43
N CYS A 59 -1.20 -6.40 6.35
CA CYS A 59 -1.46 -7.10 7.61
C CYS A 59 -1.69 -6.11 8.76
N CYS A 60 -0.66 -5.71 9.50
CA CYS A 60 -0.79 -4.81 10.63
C CYS A 60 -0.50 -3.38 10.20
N GLN A 61 -1.31 -2.40 10.59
CA GLN A 61 -1.10 -1.01 10.19
C GLN A 61 -1.29 -0.10 11.38
N LYS A 62 -0.33 0.77 11.63
CA LYS A 62 -0.42 1.77 12.71
C LYS A 62 -0.05 3.17 12.24
N GLU A 63 0.43 3.27 11.01
CA GLU A 63 0.94 4.48 10.39
C GLU A 63 0.05 5.70 10.61
N LEU A 64 -1.22 5.62 10.21
CA LEU A 64 -2.13 6.76 10.33
C LEU A 64 -2.74 6.91 11.73
N LEU A 65 -2.74 5.88 12.58
CA LEU A 65 -3.42 5.86 13.89
C LEU A 65 -3.02 7.03 14.81
N GLY A 66 -1.75 7.43 14.76
CA GLY A 66 -1.19 8.54 15.54
C GLY A 66 -1.35 9.92 14.88
N GLN A 67 -1.62 9.97 13.57
CA GLN A 67 -1.56 11.20 12.78
C GLN A 67 -2.93 11.82 12.56
N TYR A 68 -3.90 10.99 12.15
CA TYR A 68 -5.14 11.51 11.58
C TYR A 68 -6.03 12.19 12.62
N LYS A 69 -6.61 13.31 12.20
CA LYS A 69 -7.62 14.06 12.97
C LYS A 69 -8.73 14.49 12.03
N TYR A 70 -9.97 14.30 12.49
CA TYR A 70 -11.14 14.78 11.76
C TYR A 70 -12.17 15.27 12.78
N GLU A 71 -12.31 16.59 12.88
CA GLU A 71 -13.16 17.22 13.90
C GLU A 71 -14.61 16.73 13.89
N PRO A 72 -15.27 16.52 12.73
CA PRO A 72 -16.63 15.99 12.72
C PRO A 72 -16.80 14.62 13.39
N PHE A 73 -15.75 13.78 13.42
CA PHE A 73 -15.80 12.44 14.02
C PHE A 73 -15.17 12.35 15.42
N LYS A 74 -14.71 13.47 16.00
CA LYS A 74 -14.00 13.51 17.29
C LYS A 74 -14.72 12.74 18.40
N ASN A 75 -16.04 12.90 18.51
CA ASN A 75 -16.84 12.29 19.59
C ASN A 75 -17.03 10.77 19.44
N ILE A 76 -16.91 10.23 18.23
CA ILE A 76 -17.01 8.78 17.97
C ILE A 76 -15.63 8.12 17.95
N LEU A 77 -14.58 8.85 17.58
CA LEU A 77 -13.20 8.35 17.55
C LEU A 77 -12.49 8.40 18.92
N LYS A 78 -13.18 8.85 19.97
CA LYS A 78 -12.67 8.79 21.36
C LYS A 78 -12.46 7.34 21.85
N TYR A 79 -13.16 6.38 21.24
CA TYR A 79 -13.00 4.96 21.55
C TYR A 79 -11.86 4.37 20.72
N GLY A 80 -10.81 3.89 21.37
CA GLY A 80 -9.58 3.42 20.70
C GLY A 80 -9.81 2.35 19.62
N VAL A 81 -10.77 1.45 19.81
CA VAL A 81 -11.13 0.43 18.81
C VAL A 81 -11.70 1.04 17.53
N LEU A 82 -12.57 2.05 17.64
CA LEU A 82 -13.13 2.74 16.48
C LEU A 82 -12.06 3.61 15.80
N LYS A 83 -11.18 4.23 16.60
CA LYS A 83 -10.02 4.97 16.09
C LYS A 83 -9.09 4.07 15.27
N SER A 84 -8.77 2.88 15.79
CA SER A 84 -7.91 1.91 15.11
C SER A 84 -8.53 1.41 13.81
N ARG A 85 -9.82 1.06 13.81
CA ARG A 85 -10.50 0.59 12.60
C ARG A 85 -10.60 1.65 11.52
N MET A 86 -10.85 2.90 11.91
CA MET A 86 -10.85 4.03 10.98
C MET A 86 -9.45 4.25 10.40
N ALA A 87 -8.40 4.17 11.22
CA ALA A 87 -7.02 4.28 10.73
C ALA A 87 -6.68 3.21 9.69
N ASP A 88 -7.12 1.96 9.89
CA ASP A 88 -6.96 0.89 8.91
C ASP A 88 -7.64 1.25 7.58
N ILE A 89 -8.92 1.66 7.62
CA ILE A 89 -9.69 2.06 6.43
C ILE A 89 -9.03 3.22 5.70
N LEU A 90 -8.60 4.24 6.44
CA LEU A 90 -7.94 5.42 5.85
C LEU A 90 -6.63 5.03 5.19
N THR A 91 -5.83 4.17 5.81
CA THR A 91 -4.52 3.78 5.27
C THR A 91 -4.71 2.99 3.96
N ASP A 92 -5.62 2.02 3.94
CA ASP A 92 -5.87 1.22 2.74
C ASP A 92 -6.59 2.01 1.63
N GLY A 93 -7.50 2.90 2.00
CA GLY A 93 -8.15 3.81 1.05
C GLY A 93 -7.17 4.79 0.41
N MET A 94 -6.24 5.33 1.19
CA MET A 94 -5.19 6.22 0.67
C MET A 94 -4.20 5.49 -0.23
N ARG A 95 -3.84 4.23 0.09
CA ARG A 95 -3.04 3.37 -0.79
C ARG A 95 -3.75 3.11 -2.12
N ALA A 96 -5.04 2.78 -2.07
CA ALA A 96 -5.85 2.56 -3.27
C ALA A 96 -5.91 3.83 -4.13
N LEU A 97 -6.25 4.98 -3.53
CA LEU A 97 -6.34 6.26 -4.24
C LEU A 97 -5.00 6.66 -4.89
N MET A 98 -3.87 6.45 -4.20
CA MET A 98 -2.54 6.70 -4.77
C MET A 98 -2.26 5.80 -5.97
N LEU A 99 -2.62 4.51 -5.91
CA LEU A 99 -2.47 3.59 -7.04
C LEU A 99 -3.35 4.02 -8.23
N GLU A 100 -4.60 4.41 -7.98
CA GLU A 100 -5.52 4.93 -9.01
C GLU A 100 -4.96 6.20 -9.66
N ALA A 101 -4.48 7.13 -8.84
CA ALA A 101 -3.83 8.35 -9.29
C ALA A 101 -2.54 8.08 -10.10
N LYS A 102 -1.87 6.96 -9.82
CA LYS A 102 -0.73 6.46 -10.61
C LYS A 102 -1.14 5.60 -11.81
N GLY A 103 -2.41 5.61 -12.21
CA GLY A 103 -2.91 5.02 -13.45
C GLY A 103 -3.19 3.52 -13.37
N TYR A 104 -3.33 2.98 -12.15
CA TYR A 104 -3.76 1.61 -11.95
C TYR A 104 -5.29 1.53 -11.82
N ASP A 105 -5.89 0.50 -12.40
CA ASP A 105 -7.23 0.03 -12.04
C ASP A 105 -7.11 -0.80 -10.75
N VAL A 106 -7.78 -0.35 -9.68
CA VAL A 106 -7.59 -0.88 -8.33
C VAL A 106 -8.84 -1.59 -7.83
N SER A 107 -8.65 -2.78 -7.27
CA SER A 107 -9.68 -3.50 -6.51
C SER A 107 -9.20 -3.74 -5.09
N VAL A 108 -9.99 -3.33 -4.10
CA VAL A 108 -9.82 -3.73 -2.69
C VAL A 108 -10.86 -4.78 -2.37
N VAL A 109 -10.43 -6.02 -2.15
CA VAL A 109 -11.32 -7.18 -1.99
C VAL A 109 -11.05 -7.91 -0.68
N GLU A 110 -12.09 -8.51 -0.12
CA GLU A 110 -11.93 -9.52 0.93
C GLU A 110 -11.33 -10.80 0.32
N TYR A 111 -10.15 -11.22 0.78
CA TYR A 111 -9.45 -12.40 0.23
C TYR A 111 -9.57 -13.65 1.13
N ILE A 112 -9.93 -13.47 2.39
CA ILE A 112 -10.12 -14.55 3.36
C ILE A 112 -11.26 -14.19 4.31
N SER A 113 -11.92 -15.19 4.89
CA SER A 113 -12.99 -14.96 5.85
C SER A 113 -12.48 -14.12 7.04
N PRO A 114 -13.25 -13.10 7.49
CA PRO A 114 -12.92 -12.34 8.69
C PRO A 114 -12.91 -13.20 9.97
N LEU A 115 -13.46 -14.42 9.92
CA LEU A 115 -13.38 -15.40 11.00
C LEU A 115 -11.97 -15.94 11.20
N GLU A 116 -11.17 -16.01 10.12
CA GLU A 116 -9.78 -16.49 10.17
C GLU A 116 -8.84 -15.37 10.61
N THR A 117 -9.05 -14.16 10.10
CA THR A 117 -8.26 -12.98 10.48
C THR A 117 -9.05 -11.70 10.26
N PRO A 118 -8.95 -10.70 11.16
CA PRO A 118 -9.52 -9.37 10.92
C PRO A 118 -8.75 -8.58 9.85
N LYS A 119 -7.58 -9.08 9.40
CA LYS A 119 -6.76 -8.49 8.33
C LYS A 119 -6.97 -9.30 7.05
N ASN A 120 -8.11 -9.06 6.44
CA ASN A 120 -8.69 -9.91 5.42
C ASN A 120 -8.82 -9.25 4.04
N ILE A 121 -8.19 -8.09 3.84
CA ILE A 121 -8.25 -7.38 2.56
C ILE A 121 -7.01 -7.66 1.69
N MET A 122 -7.21 -7.59 0.38
CA MET A 122 -6.16 -7.61 -0.63
C MET A 122 -6.40 -6.45 -1.58
N ILE A 123 -5.36 -5.67 -1.83
CA ILE A 123 -5.30 -4.64 -2.86
C ILE A 123 -4.71 -5.29 -4.11
N ARG A 124 -5.44 -5.22 -5.22
CA ARG A 124 -4.96 -5.59 -6.56
C ARG A 124 -4.96 -4.34 -7.41
N ALA A 125 -3.89 -4.10 -8.14
CA ALA A 125 -3.75 -2.95 -9.02
C ALA A 125 -3.22 -3.42 -10.37
N LEU A 126 -3.91 -3.07 -11.46
CA LEU A 126 -3.50 -3.38 -12.83
C LEU A 126 -3.21 -2.08 -13.57
N LYS A 127 -2.03 -1.96 -14.20
CA LYS A 127 -1.69 -0.73 -14.94
C LYS A 127 -2.55 -0.66 -16.20
N THR A 128 -3.42 0.35 -16.29
CA THR A 128 -4.38 0.48 -17.41
C THR A 128 -4.26 1.81 -18.14
N LYS A 129 -3.80 2.86 -17.45
CA LYS A 129 -3.70 4.21 -18.00
C LYS A 129 -2.46 4.93 -17.45
N GLU A 130 -2.23 6.13 -17.98
CA GLU A 130 -1.25 7.07 -17.43
C GLU A 130 -1.76 7.66 -16.11
N GLU A 131 -0.89 8.43 -15.43
CA GLU A 131 -1.23 9.11 -14.19
C GLU A 131 -2.44 10.05 -14.34
N ASP A 132 -3.19 10.21 -13.27
CA ASP A 132 -4.43 10.96 -13.20
C ASP A 132 -4.28 12.14 -12.23
N GLU A 133 -4.13 13.34 -12.77
CA GLU A 133 -3.83 14.56 -11.99
C GLU A 133 -4.99 14.99 -11.08
N ASP A 134 -6.22 14.69 -11.47
CA ASP A 134 -7.41 15.00 -10.67
C ASP A 134 -7.43 14.11 -9.41
N LEU A 135 -7.17 12.81 -9.56
CA LEU A 135 -7.06 11.89 -8.42
C LEU A 135 -5.85 12.21 -7.53
N MET A 136 -4.73 12.65 -8.10
CA MET A 136 -3.60 13.16 -7.32
C MET A 136 -4.00 14.39 -6.49
N SER A 137 -4.80 15.30 -7.07
CA SER A 137 -5.31 16.48 -6.36
C SER A 137 -6.27 16.09 -5.23
N GLU A 138 -7.14 15.10 -5.45
CA GLU A 138 -7.99 14.53 -4.40
C GLU A 138 -7.18 13.91 -3.26
N TYR A 139 -6.11 13.17 -3.59
CA TYR A 139 -5.20 12.60 -2.61
C TYR A 139 -4.57 13.68 -1.70
N PHE A 140 -4.09 14.79 -2.28
CA PHE A 140 -3.55 15.91 -1.51
C PHE A 140 -4.60 16.62 -0.66
N ASN A 141 -5.81 16.80 -1.18
CA ASN A 141 -6.92 17.37 -0.41
C ASN A 141 -7.26 16.49 0.80
N LEU A 142 -7.22 15.17 0.64
CA LEU A 142 -7.47 14.22 1.71
C LEU A 142 -6.34 14.24 2.76
N MET A 143 -5.07 14.26 2.33
CA MET A 143 -3.92 14.45 3.23
C MET A 143 -4.07 15.71 4.10
N SER A 144 -4.42 16.83 3.47
CA SER A 144 -4.62 18.12 4.15
C SER A 144 -5.80 18.07 5.14
N SER A 145 -6.94 17.56 4.69
CA SER A 145 -8.17 17.50 5.48
C SER A 145 -8.06 16.61 6.72
N LEU A 146 -7.29 15.53 6.61
CA LEU A 146 -7.05 14.59 7.72
C LEU A 146 -5.81 14.93 8.53
N ASN A 147 -4.99 15.88 8.07
CA ASN A 147 -3.69 16.23 8.61
C ASN A 147 -2.79 14.99 8.77
N VAL A 148 -2.57 14.28 7.67
CA VAL A 148 -1.77 13.04 7.62
C VAL A 148 -0.68 13.11 6.56
N TYR A 149 0.40 12.36 6.79
CA TYR A 149 1.50 12.20 5.83
C TYR A 149 1.78 10.71 5.60
N PRO A 150 1.23 10.11 4.53
CA PRO A 150 1.35 8.69 4.28
C PRO A 150 2.76 8.27 3.83
N ALA A 151 3.24 7.13 4.30
CA ALA A 151 4.55 6.59 4.00
C ALA A 151 4.70 6.29 2.51
N LEU A 152 3.64 5.79 1.85
CA LEU A 152 3.64 5.56 0.40
C LEU A 152 3.98 6.84 -0.37
N TYR A 153 3.42 7.98 0.02
CA TYR A 153 3.75 9.26 -0.61
C TYR A 153 5.22 9.62 -0.39
N GLY A 154 5.73 9.46 0.83
CA GLY A 154 7.15 9.66 1.12
C GLY A 154 8.05 8.77 0.26
N PHE A 155 7.73 7.48 0.14
CA PHE A 155 8.47 6.52 -0.69
C PHE A 155 8.39 6.79 -2.19
N LEU A 156 7.44 7.59 -2.67
CA LEU A 156 7.39 7.98 -4.09
C LEU A 156 8.20 9.24 -4.38
N ASN A 157 8.37 10.14 -3.41
CA ASN A 157 8.93 11.48 -3.64
C ASN A 157 10.28 11.73 -2.97
N GLU A 158 10.57 11.06 -1.84
CA GLU A 158 11.77 11.29 -1.02
C GLU A 158 12.82 10.18 -1.21
N TRP A 159 12.61 9.32 -2.19
CA TRP A 159 13.17 7.98 -2.27
C TRP A 159 13.94 7.80 -3.57
#